data_AF-G5AAJ2-F1
#
_entry.id   AF-G5AAJ2-F1
#
_cell.length_a   1.000
_cell.length_b   1.000
_cell.length_c   1.000
_cell.angle_alpha   90.00
_cell.angle_beta   90.00
_cell.angle_gamma   90.00
#
_symmetry.space_group_name_H-M   'P 1'
#
loop_
_entity.id
_entity.type
_entity.pdbx_description
1 polymer ?
#
loop_
_entity_poly.entity_id
_entity_poly.type
_entity_poly.pdbx_seq_one_letter_code
_entity_poly.pdbx_strand_id
1 'polypeptide(L)'
;MVQLLTKTKTRYDNSLAFTEAVSVCDLKKTKLLVKKNSPSVIATALFDSPTDCSAILEVLVEHSDQETIQRALKQDKFDKQPRVLRLLLAKCDPEADDAELVELLRDVCDVSSVAFAMETAAFVDQTPMIGLLRDKCDTRGKRNAAARAKAAGHDGIVQLLKSKRARVK
;
A
#
# COMPACT_ATOMS: atom_id res chain seq x y z
N MET A 1 -40.50 9.58 17.01
CA MET A 1 -40.47 9.11 15.60
C MET A 1 -39.95 10.19 14.63
N VAL A 2 -40.41 11.45 14.70
CA VAL A 2 -39.99 12.55 13.81
C VAL A 2 -38.47 12.84 13.83
N GLN A 3 -37.83 12.84 15.01
CA GLN A 3 -36.38 13.10 15.13
C GLN A 3 -35.47 12.03 14.49
N LEU A 4 -35.95 10.79 14.40
CA LEU A 4 -35.23 9.70 13.74
C LEU A 4 -35.25 9.88 12.22
N LEU A 5 -36.41 10.25 11.66
CA LEU A 5 -36.58 10.51 10.23
C LEU A 5 -35.77 11.72 9.75
N THR A 6 -35.66 12.77 10.57
CA THR A 6 -34.82 13.93 10.24
C THR A 6 -33.33 13.60 10.30
N LYS A 7 -32.89 12.74 11.24
CA LYS A 7 -31.50 12.30 11.33
C LYS A 7 -31.10 11.36 10.19
N THR A 8 -32.00 10.49 9.75
CA THR A 8 -31.72 9.59 8.61
C THR A 8 -31.69 10.35 7.28
N LYS A 9 -32.61 11.31 7.08
CA LYS A 9 -32.61 12.17 5.88
C LYS A 9 -31.33 13.00 5.76
N THR A 10 -30.92 13.66 6.83
CA THR A 10 -29.68 14.46 6.83
C THR A 10 -28.41 13.62 6.63
N ARG A 11 -28.38 12.37 7.10
CA ARG A 11 -27.28 11.43 6.80
C ARG A 11 -27.24 11.02 5.33
N TYR A 12 -28.41 10.76 4.74
CA TYR A 12 -28.53 10.38 3.32
C TYR A 12 -28.08 11.52 2.41
N ASP A 13 -28.54 12.74 2.68
CA ASP A 13 -28.17 13.93 1.90
C ASP A 13 -26.65 14.21 1.97
N ASN A 14 -26.01 13.98 3.13
CA ASN A 14 -24.57 14.14 3.29
C ASN A 14 -23.75 13.08 2.55
N SER A 15 -24.24 11.83 2.50
CA SER A 15 -23.58 10.75 1.77
C SER A 15 -23.62 11.02 0.26
N LEU A 16 -24.80 11.38 -0.26
CA LEU A 16 -24.96 11.71 -1.68
C LEU A 16 -24.08 12.91 -2.09
N ALA A 17 -24.12 14.00 -1.32
CA ALA A 17 -23.30 15.18 -1.57
C ALA A 17 -21.79 14.89 -1.50
N PHE A 18 -21.39 13.91 -0.67
CA PHE A 18 -19.99 13.48 -0.57
C PHE A 18 -19.56 12.68 -1.79
N THR A 19 -20.35 11.70 -2.22
CA THR A 19 -20.04 10.89 -3.41
C THR A 19 -19.99 11.76 -4.67
N GLU A 20 -20.89 12.74 -4.78
CA GLU A 20 -20.86 13.73 -5.87
C GLU A 20 -19.60 14.61 -5.81
N ALA A 21 -19.23 15.10 -4.62
CA ALA A 21 -18.00 15.87 -4.46
C ALA A 21 -16.74 15.07 -4.84
N VAL A 22 -16.72 13.77 -4.54
CA VAL A 22 -15.64 12.85 -4.93
C VAL A 22 -15.61 12.63 -6.44
N SER A 23 -16.76 12.44 -7.09
CA SER A 23 -16.83 12.18 -8.53
C SER A 23 -16.43 13.39 -9.38
N VAL A 24 -16.78 14.61 -8.95
CA VAL A 24 -16.38 15.86 -9.62
C VAL A 24 -15.02 16.39 -9.15
N CYS A 25 -14.34 15.65 -8.27
CA CYS A 25 -13.03 15.99 -7.72
C CYS A 25 -12.96 17.32 -6.96
N ASP A 26 -14.03 17.69 -6.26
CA ASP A 26 -14.10 18.89 -5.42
C ASP A 26 -13.40 18.63 -4.07
N LEU A 27 -12.10 18.95 -4.02
CA LEU A 27 -11.27 18.73 -2.84
C LEU A 27 -11.80 19.45 -1.58
N LYS A 28 -12.37 20.65 -1.74
CA LYS A 28 -12.84 21.44 -0.60
C LYS A 28 -14.07 20.79 0.02
N LYS A 29 -15.04 20.40 -0.80
CA LYS A 29 -16.24 19.69 -0.32
C LYS A 29 -15.90 18.33 0.25
N THR A 30 -15.03 17.56 -0.40
CA THR A 30 -14.61 16.24 0.08
C THR A 30 -13.96 16.33 1.47
N LYS A 31 -13.03 17.27 1.70
CA LYS A 31 -12.41 17.47 3.03
C LYS A 31 -13.42 17.84 4.12
N LEU A 32 -14.46 18.58 3.76
CA LEU A 32 -15.50 19.02 4.70
C LEU A 32 -16.49 17.89 5.03
N LEU A 33 -16.81 17.07 4.03
CA LEU A 33 -17.83 16.02 4.13
C LEU A 33 -17.27 14.67 4.59
N VAL A 34 -15.99 14.37 4.35
CA VAL A 34 -15.37 13.08 4.73
C VAL A 34 -15.52 12.82 6.24
N LYS A 35 -15.34 13.85 7.08
CA LYS A 35 -15.44 13.75 8.55
C LYS A 35 -16.87 13.48 9.05
N LYS A 36 -17.87 13.66 8.20
CA LYS A 36 -19.30 13.49 8.54
C LYS A 36 -19.87 12.17 8.03
N ASN A 37 -19.07 11.39 7.31
CA ASN A 37 -19.50 10.14 6.68
C ASN A 37 -19.03 8.91 7.45
N SER A 38 -19.74 7.81 7.29
CA SER A 38 -19.34 6.53 7.87
C SER A 38 -18.16 5.92 7.10
N PRO A 39 -17.34 5.07 7.76
CA PRO A 39 -16.23 4.37 7.09
C PRO A 39 -16.67 3.62 5.83
N SER A 40 -17.87 3.02 5.84
CA SER A 40 -18.44 2.35 4.67
C SER A 40 -18.62 3.27 3.45
N VAL A 41 -19.07 4.50 3.65
CA VAL A 41 -19.26 5.48 2.57
C VAL A 41 -17.91 5.97 2.06
N ILE A 42 -16.95 6.17 2.96
CA ILE A 42 -15.57 6.54 2.60
C ILE A 42 -14.92 5.42 1.78
N ALA A 43 -15.13 4.16 2.16
CA ALA A 43 -14.64 3.00 1.42
C ALA A 43 -15.23 2.93 0.01
N THR A 44 -16.56 3.00 -0.13
CA THR A 44 -17.22 3.03 -1.45
C THR A 44 -16.70 4.20 -2.29
N ALA A 45 -16.59 5.40 -1.70
CA ALA A 45 -16.03 6.55 -2.40
C ALA A 45 -14.58 6.33 -2.83
N LEU A 46 -13.75 5.68 -2.03
CA LEU A 46 -12.36 5.35 -2.39
C LEU A 46 -12.30 4.39 -3.58
N PHE A 47 -13.21 3.42 -3.66
CA PHE A 47 -13.25 2.45 -4.77
C PHE A 47 -13.88 3.03 -6.03
N ASP A 48 -14.85 3.94 -5.91
CA ASP A 48 -15.56 4.53 -7.05
C ASP A 48 -14.95 5.86 -7.53
N SER A 49 -14.05 6.47 -6.76
CA SER A 49 -13.44 7.75 -7.11
C SER A 49 -12.61 7.65 -8.39
N PRO A 50 -12.60 8.71 -9.23
CA PRO A 50 -11.72 8.82 -10.38
C PRO A 50 -10.25 8.68 -9.97
N THR A 51 -9.49 7.91 -10.75
CA THR A 51 -8.05 7.70 -10.54
C THR A 51 -7.24 8.98 -10.71
N ASP A 52 -7.77 9.94 -11.48
CA ASP A 52 -7.00 11.10 -11.93
C ASP A 52 -6.91 12.19 -10.85
N CYS A 53 -7.66 12.02 -9.75
CA CYS A 53 -7.83 13.00 -8.69
C CYS A 53 -7.04 12.58 -7.44
N SER A 54 -5.70 12.57 -7.54
CA SER A 54 -4.82 12.08 -6.46
C SER A 54 -5.09 12.77 -5.12
N ALA A 55 -5.37 14.07 -5.11
CA ALA A 55 -5.65 14.82 -3.88
C ALA A 55 -6.95 14.36 -3.18
N ILE A 56 -7.94 13.89 -3.94
CA ILE A 56 -9.18 13.31 -3.38
C ILE A 56 -8.87 11.95 -2.78
N LEU A 57 -8.18 11.10 -3.55
CA LEU A 57 -7.75 9.78 -3.11
C LEU A 57 -6.92 9.85 -1.82
N GLU A 58 -6.00 10.81 -1.71
CA GLU A 58 -5.21 11.04 -0.50
C GLU A 58 -6.11 11.34 0.72
N VAL A 59 -7.12 12.21 0.56
CA VAL A 59 -8.07 12.53 1.64
C VAL A 59 -8.92 11.33 2.04
N LEU A 60 -9.35 10.51 1.07
CA LEU A 60 -10.13 9.30 1.32
C LEU A 60 -9.30 8.27 2.08
N VAL A 61 -8.06 8.03 1.65
CA VAL A 61 -7.11 7.14 2.33
C VAL A 61 -6.81 7.62 3.75
N GLU A 62 -6.68 8.94 3.96
CA GLU A 62 -6.44 9.51 5.29
C GLU A 62 -7.53 9.16 6.32
N HIS A 63 -8.77 9.00 5.86
CA HIS A 63 -9.95 8.75 6.69
C HIS A 63 -10.52 7.33 6.54
N SER A 64 -9.82 6.45 5.82
CA SER A 64 -10.21 5.05 5.66
C SER A 64 -9.80 4.21 6.87
N ASP A 65 -10.55 3.13 7.12
CA ASP A 65 -10.17 2.11 8.10
C ASP A 65 -9.13 1.14 7.53
N GLN A 66 -8.50 0.34 8.40
CA GLN A 66 -7.44 -0.60 8.01
C GLN A 66 -7.93 -1.64 7.01
N GLU A 67 -9.15 -2.15 7.17
CA GLU A 67 -9.74 -3.12 6.25
C GLU A 67 -9.88 -2.54 4.83
N THR A 68 -10.31 -1.27 4.73
CA THR A 68 -10.41 -0.57 3.44
C THR A 68 -9.02 -0.29 2.85
N ILE A 69 -8.04 0.09 3.66
CA ILE A 69 -6.66 0.29 3.21
C ILE A 69 -6.09 -1.01 2.63
N GLN A 70 -6.25 -2.14 3.33
CA GLN A 70 -5.80 -3.45 2.86
C GLN A 70 -6.52 -3.86 1.57
N ARG A 71 -7.84 -3.68 1.48
CA ARG A 71 -8.60 -3.94 0.25
C ARG A 71 -8.16 -3.04 -0.91
N ALA A 72 -7.86 -1.77 -0.64
CA ALA A 72 -7.37 -0.82 -1.65
C ALA A 72 -5.98 -1.18 -2.15
N LEU A 73 -5.09 -1.67 -1.29
CA LEU A 73 -3.78 -2.17 -1.68
C LEU A 73 -3.85 -3.35 -2.68
N LYS A 74 -4.93 -4.14 -2.65
CA LYS A 74 -5.16 -5.27 -3.57
C LYS A 74 -5.82 -4.88 -4.91
N GLN A 75 -6.01 -3.58 -5.18
CA GLN A 75 -6.67 -3.10 -6.39
C GLN A 75 -5.65 -2.58 -7.40
N ASP A 76 -5.64 -3.19 -8.59
CA ASP A 76 -4.77 -2.80 -9.72
C ASP A 76 -4.93 -1.32 -10.14
N LYS A 77 -6.04 -0.67 -9.77
CA LYS A 77 -6.31 0.72 -10.14
C LYS A 77 -5.30 1.71 -9.55
N PHE A 78 -4.62 1.33 -8.47
CA PHE A 78 -3.63 2.20 -7.81
C PHE A 78 -2.20 1.98 -8.32
N ASP A 79 -1.94 0.96 -9.14
CA ASP A 79 -0.58 0.63 -9.63
C ASP A 79 0.09 1.79 -10.36
N LYS A 80 -0.71 2.58 -11.09
CA LYS A 80 -0.23 3.77 -11.82
C LYS A 80 -0.19 5.03 -10.95
N GLN A 81 -0.43 4.91 -9.65
CA GLN A 81 -0.54 6.03 -8.70
C GLN A 81 0.41 5.85 -7.51
N PRO A 82 1.73 6.05 -7.72
CA PRO A 82 2.74 5.82 -6.69
C PRO A 82 2.53 6.69 -5.44
N ARG A 83 1.92 7.87 -5.56
CA ARG A 83 1.62 8.73 -4.40
C ARG A 83 0.54 8.13 -3.50
N VAL A 84 -0.54 7.63 -4.08
CA VAL A 84 -1.66 7.02 -3.34
C VAL A 84 -1.24 5.68 -2.76
N LEU A 85 -0.52 4.86 -3.53
CA LEU A 85 0.09 3.61 -3.05
C LEU A 85 1.01 3.83 -1.84
N ARG A 86 1.90 4.84 -1.89
CA ARG A 86 2.77 5.19 -0.75
C ARG A 86 1.96 5.59 0.48
N LEU A 87 0.89 6.34 0.31
CA LEU A 87 0.05 6.76 1.43
C LEU A 87 -0.72 5.57 2.04
N LEU A 88 -1.28 4.69 1.20
CA LEU A 88 -1.93 3.46 1.63
C LEU A 88 -0.96 2.60 2.43
N LEU A 89 0.27 2.40 1.93
CA LEU A 89 1.32 1.66 2.62
C LEU A 89 1.75 2.32 3.94
N ALA A 90 1.89 3.65 3.97
CA ALA A 90 2.27 4.38 5.19
C ALA A 90 1.19 4.32 6.28
N LYS A 91 -0.06 4.13 5.89
CA LYS A 91 -1.21 4.02 6.79
C LYS A 91 -1.52 2.56 7.16
N CYS A 92 -1.05 1.59 6.38
CA CYS A 92 -1.26 0.18 6.66
C CYS A 92 -0.53 -0.22 7.93
N ASP A 93 -1.22 -0.89 8.84
CA ASP A 93 -0.61 -1.43 10.05
C ASP A 93 0.29 -2.63 9.70
N PRO A 94 1.62 -2.57 9.95
CA PRO A 94 2.55 -3.63 9.59
C PRO A 94 2.47 -4.86 10.51
N GLU A 95 1.73 -4.80 11.62
CA GLU A 95 1.51 -5.98 12.49
C GLU A 95 0.50 -6.97 11.89
N ALA A 96 -0.18 -6.60 10.81
CA ALA A 96 -0.89 -7.55 9.97
C ALA A 96 0.14 -8.36 9.18
N ASP A 97 0.38 -9.59 9.65
CA ASP A 97 1.32 -10.61 9.15
C ASP A 97 1.00 -11.06 7.70
N ASP A 98 0.97 -10.12 6.76
CA ASP A 98 0.42 -10.28 5.43
C ASP A 98 1.57 -10.30 4.41
N ALA A 99 2.00 -11.50 4.02
CA ALA A 99 3.04 -11.72 3.01
C ALA A 99 2.73 -11.00 1.67
N GLU A 100 1.46 -10.71 1.41
CA GLU A 100 0.99 -9.91 0.27
C GLU A 100 1.36 -8.42 0.39
N LEU A 101 1.39 -7.85 1.61
CA LEU A 101 1.85 -6.47 1.85
C LEU A 101 3.33 -6.31 1.52
N VAL A 102 4.13 -7.34 1.81
CA VAL A 102 5.55 -7.41 1.44
C VAL A 102 5.72 -7.47 -0.08
N GLU A 103 4.86 -8.19 -0.79
CA GLU A 103 4.86 -8.19 -2.26
C GLU A 103 4.50 -6.81 -2.82
N LEU A 104 3.52 -6.11 -2.24
CA LEU A 104 3.13 -4.78 -2.70
C LEU A 104 4.16 -3.69 -2.36
N LEU A 105 4.78 -3.77 -1.18
CA LEU A 105 5.93 -2.92 -0.80
C LEU A 105 7.08 -3.10 -1.79
N ARG A 106 7.28 -4.31 -2.32
CA ARG A 106 8.29 -4.58 -3.35
C ARG A 106 8.05 -3.78 -4.63
N ASP A 107 6.80 -3.46 -4.95
CA ASP A 107 6.43 -2.73 -6.17
C ASP A 107 6.56 -1.22 -6.05
N VAL A 108 6.52 -0.70 -4.82
CA VAL A 108 6.62 0.73 -4.52
C VAL A 108 8.02 1.16 -4.08
N CYS A 109 8.83 0.23 -3.55
CA CYS A 109 10.20 0.50 -3.13
C CYS A 109 11.10 0.86 -4.32
N ASP A 110 11.82 1.97 -4.20
CA ASP A 110 12.88 2.29 -5.14
C ASP A 110 14.05 1.29 -5.00
N VAL A 111 14.96 1.31 -5.98
CA VAL A 111 16.11 0.38 -6.03
C VAL A 111 16.94 0.43 -4.75
N SER A 112 17.01 1.58 -4.07
CA SER A 112 17.78 1.78 -2.84
C SER A 112 17.08 1.14 -1.64
N SER A 113 15.76 1.29 -1.52
CA SER A 113 14.95 0.63 -0.49
C SER A 113 14.97 -0.89 -0.65
N VAL A 114 14.88 -1.40 -1.89
CA VAL A 114 14.99 -2.84 -2.17
C VAL A 114 16.37 -3.37 -1.78
N ALA A 115 17.44 -2.62 -2.06
CA ALA A 115 18.80 -3.00 -1.64
C ALA A 115 18.94 -3.06 -0.11
N PHE A 116 18.42 -2.07 0.61
CA PHE A 116 18.48 -2.05 2.07
C PHE A 116 17.65 -3.18 2.71
N ALA A 117 16.44 -3.44 2.22
CA ALA A 117 15.60 -4.54 2.67
C ALA A 117 16.28 -5.90 2.39
N MET A 118 16.94 -6.04 1.23
CA MET A 118 17.72 -7.23 0.89
C MET A 118 18.91 -7.44 1.82
N GLU A 119 19.66 -6.38 2.14
CA GLU A 119 20.78 -6.44 3.09
C GLU A 119 20.32 -6.90 4.48
N THR A 120 19.18 -6.39 4.94
CA THR A 120 18.59 -6.74 6.23
C THR A 120 18.13 -8.19 6.24
N ALA A 121 17.34 -8.62 5.24
CA ALA A 121 16.86 -9.99 5.10
C ALA A 121 18.02 -11.01 5.05
N ALA A 122 19.12 -10.65 4.36
CA ALA A 122 20.32 -11.46 4.29
C ALA A 122 21.04 -11.59 5.65
N PHE A 123 21.02 -10.52 6.45
CA PHE A 123 21.60 -10.52 7.78
C PHE A 123 20.79 -11.36 8.79
N VAL A 124 19.46 -11.45 8.65
CA VAL A 124 18.57 -12.16 9.61
C VAL A 124 18.10 -13.55 9.13
N ASP A 125 18.72 -14.10 8.08
CA ASP A 125 18.39 -15.40 7.47
C ASP A 125 16.97 -15.53 6.86
N GLN A 126 16.37 -14.43 6.40
CA GLN A 126 15.03 -14.46 5.80
C GLN A 126 15.05 -14.87 4.32
N THR A 127 15.33 -16.14 4.06
CA THR A 127 15.40 -16.72 2.70
C THR A 127 14.16 -16.45 1.83
N PRO A 128 12.90 -16.57 2.32
CA PRO A 128 11.72 -16.24 1.53
C PRO A 128 11.73 -14.79 1.03
N MET A 129 12.01 -13.83 1.92
CA MET A 129 12.11 -12.41 1.61
C MET A 129 13.20 -12.13 0.55
N ILE A 130 14.34 -12.84 0.62
CA ILE A 130 15.39 -12.71 -0.38
C ILE A 130 14.92 -13.20 -1.75
N GLY A 131 14.20 -14.33 -1.80
CA GLY A 131 13.59 -14.82 -3.04
C GLY A 131 12.69 -13.78 -3.70
N LEU A 132 11.91 -13.07 -2.88
CA LEU A 132 11.01 -12.00 -3.28
C LEU A 132 11.76 -10.77 -3.83
N LEU A 133 12.74 -10.24 -3.08
CA LEU A 133 13.42 -8.99 -3.41
C LEU A 133 14.46 -9.12 -4.55
N ARG A 134 14.89 -10.34 -4.86
CA ARG A 134 16.08 -10.58 -5.70
C ARG A 134 15.93 -10.12 -7.13
N ASP A 135 14.73 -10.13 -7.68
CA ASP A 135 14.52 -9.73 -9.08
C ASP A 135 14.63 -8.21 -9.29
N LYS A 136 14.29 -7.42 -8.26
CA LYS A 136 14.36 -5.95 -8.32
C LYS A 136 15.64 -5.36 -7.73
N CYS A 137 16.38 -6.15 -6.95
CA CYS A 137 17.64 -5.71 -6.38
C CYS A 137 18.72 -5.63 -7.46
N ASP A 138 19.41 -4.49 -7.53
CA ASP A 138 20.50 -4.26 -8.47
C ASP A 138 21.74 -5.08 -8.07
N THR A 139 22.76 -5.05 -8.94
CA THR A 139 23.98 -5.85 -8.72
C THR A 139 24.76 -5.39 -7.50
N ARG A 140 24.66 -4.10 -7.15
CA ARG A 140 25.30 -3.52 -5.97
C ARG A 140 24.63 -4.00 -4.69
N GLY A 141 23.30 -3.90 -4.60
CA GLY A 141 22.53 -4.38 -3.45
C GLY A 141 22.70 -5.87 -3.21
N LYS A 142 22.69 -6.69 -4.27
CA LYS A 142 22.99 -8.14 -4.17
C LYS A 142 24.38 -8.43 -3.58
N ARG A 143 25.39 -7.64 -3.95
CA ARG A 143 26.76 -7.79 -3.44
C ARG A 143 26.85 -7.42 -1.97
N ASN A 144 26.23 -6.30 -1.58
CA ASN A 144 26.22 -5.86 -0.18
C ASN A 144 25.46 -6.87 0.70
N ALA A 145 24.31 -7.35 0.24
CA ALA A 145 23.53 -8.35 0.96
C ALA A 145 24.30 -9.66 1.15
N ALA A 146 25.04 -10.10 0.13
CA ALA A 146 25.92 -11.26 0.26
C ALA A 146 27.07 -11.02 1.25
N ALA A 147 27.60 -9.80 1.34
CA ALA A 147 28.61 -9.46 2.34
C ALA A 147 28.02 -9.48 3.76
N ARG A 148 26.79 -8.98 3.94
CA ARG A 148 26.06 -9.02 5.22
C ARG A 148 25.74 -10.44 5.66
N ALA A 149 25.20 -11.27 4.77
CA ALA A 149 24.96 -12.70 5.05
C ALA A 149 26.25 -13.43 5.42
N LYS A 150 27.37 -13.15 4.71
CA LYS A 150 28.67 -13.75 5.03
C LYS A 150 29.16 -13.33 6.41
N ALA A 151 28.99 -12.06 6.78
CA ALA A 151 29.36 -11.56 8.10
C ALA A 151 28.51 -12.21 9.22
N ALA A 152 27.27 -12.60 8.93
CA ALA A 152 26.37 -13.30 9.85
C ALA A 152 26.54 -14.84 9.84
N GLY A 153 27.33 -15.41 8.91
CA GLY A 153 27.53 -16.86 8.78
C GLY A 153 26.45 -17.59 7.96
N HIS A 154 25.60 -16.87 7.22
CA HIS A 154 24.51 -17.44 6.43
C HIS A 154 24.99 -17.84 5.03
N ASP A 155 25.81 -18.88 4.94
CA ASP A 155 26.42 -19.33 3.68
C ASP A 155 25.39 -19.75 2.61
N GLY A 156 24.24 -20.30 3.02
CA GLY A 156 23.14 -20.64 2.12
C GLY A 156 22.58 -19.43 1.37
N ILE A 157 22.43 -18.30 2.06
CA ILE A 157 22.00 -17.04 1.45
C ILE A 157 23.07 -16.46 0.53
N VAL A 158 24.36 -16.57 0.90
CA VAL A 158 25.46 -16.10 0.04
C VAL A 158 25.44 -16.84 -1.29
N GLN A 159 25.21 -18.16 -1.27
CA GLN A 159 25.06 -18.96 -2.48
C GLN A 159 23.80 -18.58 -3.26
N LEU A 160 22.67 -18.38 -2.58
CA LEU A 160 21.42 -17.97 -3.19
C LEU A 160 21.57 -16.63 -3.95
N LEU A 161 22.18 -15.62 -3.33
CA LEU A 161 22.39 -14.30 -3.92
C LEU A 161 23.39 -14.31 -5.08
N LYS A 162 24.38 -15.20 -5.05
CA LYS A 162 25.40 -15.36 -6.10
C LYS A 162 24.95 -16.25 -7.26
N SER A 163 23.99 -17.15 -7.03
CA SER A 163 23.49 -18.03 -8.08
C SER A 163 22.88 -17.21 -9.23
N LYS A 164 22.91 -17.73 -10.46
CA LYS A 164 22.05 -17.23 -11.54
C LYS A 164 20.75 -18.02 -11.46
N ARG A 165 19.60 -17.33 -11.51
CA ARG A 165 18.29 -18.01 -11.52
C ARG A 165 18.22 -18.91 -12.75
N ALA A 166 17.93 -20.19 -12.57
CA ALA A 166 17.55 -21.05 -13.68
C ALA A 166 16.24 -20.50 -14.26
N ARG A 167 16.23 -20.12 -15.54
CA ARG A 167 14.97 -19.79 -16.23
C ARG A 167 14.17 -21.08 -16.32
N VAL A 168 13.14 -21.22 -15.50
CA VAL A 168 12.10 -22.21 -15.75
C VAL A 168 11.34 -21.71 -16.97
N LYS A 169 11.45 -22.45 -18.08
CA LYS A 169 10.70 -22.20 -19.31
C LYS A 169 9.23 -22.58 -19.11
#